data_AF-A0A6M0VA15-F1
#
_entry.id   AF-A0A6M0VA15-F1
#
_cell.length_a   1.000
_cell.length_b   1.000
_cell.length_c   1.000
_cell.angle_alpha   90.00
_cell.angle_beta   90.00
_cell.angle_gamma   90.00
#
_symmetry.space_group_name_H-M   'P 1'
#
loop_
_entity.id
_entity.type
_entity.pdbx_description
1 polymer ?
#
loop_
_entity_poly.entity_id
_entity_poly.type
_entity_poly.pdbx_seq_one_letter_code
_entity_poly.pdbx_strand_id
1 'polypeptide(L)' 'FIVTGCSSGQGMMLACNSLPNILCGYIENPSDAYLFGRINNGNAVSFPLGLNFGWAGEINLQCTLEK' A
#
# COMPACT_ATOMS: atom_id res chain seq x y z
N PHE A 1 -8.93 6.31 6.43
CA PHE A 1 -7.98 5.42 5.74
C PHE A 1 -6.75 6.23 5.38
N ILE A 2 -5.56 5.65 5.45
CA ILE A 2 -4.27 6.34 5.23
C ILE A 2 -3.53 5.66 4.09
N VAL A 3 -3.05 6.44 3.12
CA VAL A 3 -2.16 5.98 2.06
C VAL A 3 -0.77 6.53 2.34
N THR A 4 0.22 5.66 2.43
CA THR A 4 1.62 6.00 2.64
C THR A 4 2.51 5.17 1.72
N GLY A 5 3.82 5.34 1.85
CA GLY A 5 4.80 4.62 1.05
C GLY A 5 6.22 5.10 1.32
N CYS A 6 7.18 4.29 0.88
CA CYS A 6 8.57 4.70 0.73
C CYS A 6 9.10 4.05 -0.56
N SER A 7 10.39 4.15 -0.85
CA SER A 7 10.97 3.60 -2.09
C SER A 7 10.56 2.15 -2.32
N SER A 8 10.67 1.28 -1.31
CA SER A 8 10.20 -0.12 -1.38
C SER A 8 8.85 -0.38 -0.71
N GLY A 9 8.22 0.64 -0.09
CA GLY A 9 7.00 0.49 0.73
C GLY A 9 7.18 -0.24 2.07
N GLN A 10 8.17 -1.12 2.21
CA GLN A 10 8.36 -1.97 3.40
C GLN A 10 8.64 -1.17 4.68
N GLY A 11 9.47 -0.13 4.59
CA GLY A 11 9.83 0.69 5.75
C GLY A 11 8.60 1.37 6.38
N MET A 12 7.71 1.93 5.56
CA MET A 12 6.49 2.56 6.06
C MET A 12 5.46 1.53 6.55
N MET A 13 5.38 0.35 5.95
CA MET A 13 4.55 -0.74 6.49
C MET A 13 4.99 -1.13 7.91
N LEU A 14 6.30 -1.33 8.12
CA LEU A 14 6.85 -1.66 9.44
C LEU A 14 6.60 -0.54 10.46
N ALA A 15 6.86 0.71 10.07
CA ALA A 15 6.66 1.87 10.94
C ALA A 15 5.18 2.02 11.34
N CYS A 16 4.25 1.93 10.38
CA CYS A 16 2.82 2.04 10.67
C CYS A 16 2.32 0.93 11.60
N ASN A 17 2.71 -0.33 11.38
CA ASN A 17 2.28 -1.45 12.22
C ASN A 17 2.94 -1.47 13.62
N SER A 18 3.91 -0.58 13.89
CA SER A 18 4.45 -0.40 15.25
C SER A 18 3.59 0.51 16.13
N LEU A 19 2.60 1.18 15.55
CA LEU A 19 1.68 2.09 16.26
C LEU A 19 0.38 1.35 16.64
N PRO A 20 -0.21 1.66 17.80
CA PRO A 20 -1.47 1.03 18.21
C PRO A 20 -2.61 1.44 17.28
N ASN A 21 -3.51 0.48 17.02
CA ASN A 21 -4.71 0.66 16.19
C ASN A 21 -4.45 1.02 14.72
N ILE A 22 -3.23 0.80 14.21
CA ILE A 22 -2.92 0.90 12.79
C ILE A 22 -2.66 -0.50 12.24
N LEU A 23 -3.43 -0.90 11.24
CA LEU A 23 -3.20 -2.10 10.45
C LEU A 23 -2.85 -1.67 9.03
N CYS A 24 -1.55 -1.73 8.72
CA CYS A 24 -1.00 -1.25 7.46
C CYS A 24 -0.61 -2.41 6.55
N GLY A 25 -1.25 -2.52 5.39
CA GLY A 25 -0.92 -3.50 4.36
C GLY A 25 0.17 -3.00 3.42
N TYR A 26 1.04 -3.88 2.94
CA TYR A 26 1.86 -3.60 1.76
C TYR A 26 1.07 -3.99 0.51
N ILE A 27 0.93 -3.05 -0.43
CA ILE A 27 0.19 -3.26 -1.68
C ILE A 27 1.04 -2.74 -2.85
N GLU A 28 1.34 -3.60 -3.82
CA GLU A 28 2.14 -3.20 -4.99
C GLU A 28 1.32 -3.16 -6.28
N ASN A 29 0.17 -3.83 -6.30
CA ASN A 29 -0.72 -3.91 -7.45
C ASN A 29 -2.21 -3.90 -7.03
N PRO A 30 -3.15 -3.74 -7.98
CA PRO A 30 -4.58 -3.65 -7.68
C PRO A 30 -5.18 -4.92 -7.04
N SER A 31 -4.64 -6.09 -7.34
CA SER A 31 -5.10 -7.34 -6.73
C SER A 31 -4.78 -7.38 -5.24
N ASP A 32 -3.61 -6.87 -4.84
CA ASP A 32 -3.24 -6.78 -3.43
C ASP A 32 -4.16 -5.84 -2.66
N ALA A 33 -4.49 -4.67 -3.22
CA ALA A 33 -5.42 -3.72 -2.62
C ALA A 33 -6.81 -4.34 -2.43
N TYR A 34 -7.33 -4.99 -3.47
CA TYR A 34 -8.61 -5.70 -3.39
C TYR A 34 -8.60 -6.79 -2.31
N LEU A 35 -7.57 -7.64 -2.29
CA LEU A 35 -7.46 -8.72 -1.30
C LEU A 35 -7.27 -8.17 0.11
N PHE A 36 -6.47 -7.12 0.29
CA PHE A 36 -6.27 -6.47 1.57
C PHE A 36 -7.59 -5.91 2.13
N GLY A 37 -8.37 -5.22 1.29
CA GLY A 37 -9.69 -4.71 1.68
C GLY A 37 -10.66 -5.82 2.08
N ARG A 38 -10.65 -6.96 1.38
CA ARG A 38 -11.60 -8.06 1.61
C ARG A 38 -11.18 -9.02 2.73
N ILE A 39 -9.89 -9.24 2.93
CA ILE A 39 -9.35 -10.22 3.89
C ILE A 39 -8.97 -9.54 5.20
N ASN A 40 -8.27 -8.40 5.13
CA ASN A 40 -7.68 -7.75 6.30
C ASN A 40 -8.50 -6.57 6.79
N ASN A 41 -9.18 -5.86 5.88
CA ASN A 41 -9.98 -4.67 6.17
C ASN A 41 -9.22 -3.64 7.05
N GLY A 42 -7.93 -3.43 6.73
CA GLY A 42 -7.07 -2.52 7.47
C GLY A 42 -7.35 -1.05 7.20
N ASN A 43 -6.75 -0.17 7.99
CA ASN A 43 -7.01 1.27 7.94
C ASN A 43 -5.86 2.11 7.36
N ALA A 44 -4.76 1.46 6.98
CA ALA A 44 -3.64 2.07 6.29
C ALA A 44 -3.05 1.13 5.22
N VAL A 45 -2.38 1.72 4.23
CA VAL A 45 -1.64 0.97 3.20
C VAL A 45 -0.32 1.66 2.86
N SER A 46 0.69 0.86 2.56
CA SER A 46 2.01 1.30 2.12
C SER A 46 2.30 0.80 0.71
N PHE A 47 2.57 1.74 -0.20
CA PHE A 47 2.83 1.48 -1.62
C PHE A 47 4.32 1.69 -1.96
N PRO A 48 4.92 0.86 -2.84
CA PRO A 48 6.29 1.07 -3.31
C PRO A 48 6.36 2.21 -4.34
N LEU A 49 6.93 3.35 -3.96
CA LEU A 49 7.02 4.54 -4.82
C LEU A 49 8.37 4.70 -5.54
N GLY A 50 9.26 3.72 -5.44
CA GLY A 50 10.55 3.70 -6.13
C GLY A 50 10.88 2.35 -6.77
N LEU A 51 10.70 1.26 -6.02
CA LEU A 51 10.87 -0.10 -6.55
C LEU A 51 9.73 -0.39 -7.53
N ASN A 52 10.07 -0.77 -8.76
CA ASN A 52 9.13 -1.06 -9.84
C ASN A 52 8.18 0.11 -10.20
N PHE A 53 8.48 1.33 -9.74
CA PHE A 53 7.74 2.54 -10.11
C PHE A 53 8.35 3.15 -11.40
N GLY A 54 8.11 2.48 -12.52
CA GLY A 54 8.64 2.84 -13.84
C GLY A 54 7.62 3.59 -14.70
N TRP A 55 7.69 3.37 -16.03
CA TRP A 55 6.66 3.87 -16.95
C TRP A 55 5.28 3.34 -16.57
N ALA A 56 4.28 4.23 -16.58
CA ALA A 56 2.91 3.95 -16.16
C ALA A 56 2.79 3.52 -14.68
N GLY A 57 3.78 3.81 -13.84
CA GLY A 57 3.70 3.57 -12.40
C GLY A 57 2.55 4.36 -11.74
N GLU A 58 2.26 5.55 -12.24
CA GLU A 58 1.13 6.39 -11.82
C GLU A 58 -0.23 5.76 -12.17
N ILE A 59 -0.32 5.06 -13.30
CA ILE A 59 -1.54 4.33 -13.69
C ILE A 59 -1.72 3.12 -12.77
N ASN A 60 -0.65 2.37 -12.47
CA ASN A 60 -0.71 1.27 -11.51
C ASN A 60 -1.13 1.77 -10.12
N LEU A 61 -0.56 2.88 -9.66
CA LEU A 61 -0.95 3.52 -8.40
C LEU A 61 -2.43 3.89 -8.40
N GLN A 62 -2.92 4.57 -9.44
CA GLN A 62 -4.33 4.94 -9.56
C GLN A 62 -5.24 3.69 -9.53
N CYS A 63 -4.96 2.71 -10.39
CA CYS A 63 -5.72 1.45 -10.44
C CYS A 63 -5.71 0.71 -9.10
N THR A 64 -4.63 0.82 -8.33
CA THR A 64 -4.50 0.19 -7.01
C THR A 64 -5.36 0.91 -5.97
N LEU A 65 -5.38 2.25 -5.99
CA LEU A 65 -6.16 3.06 -5.05
C LEU A 65 -7.68 3.03 -5.32
N GLU A 66 -8.09 2.63 -6.51
CA GLU A 66 -9.50 2.44 -6.88
C GLU A 66 -10.10 1.11 -6.37
N LYS A 67 -9.27 0.20 -5.82
CA LYS A 67 -9.73 -1.10 -5.27
C LYS A 67 -9.90 -1.07 -3.77
#